data_AF-A0A150NYJ8-F1
#
_entry.id   AF-A0A150NYJ8-F1
#
_cell.length_a   1.000
_cell.length_b   1.000
_cell.length_c   1.000
_cell.angle_alpha   90.00
_cell.angle_beta   90.00
_cell.angle_gamma   90.00
#
_symmetry.space_group_name_H-M   'P 1'
#
loop_
_entity.id
_entity.type
_entity.pdbx_description
1 polymer ?
#
loop_
_entity_poly.entity_id
_entity_poly.type
_entity_poly.pdbx_seq_one_letter_code
_entity_poly.pdbx_strand_id
1 'polypeptide(L)'
;MRLRRARGVRVACRAIMCAVLCTMSHVASAQSNDPKVRAQELFEQGRAAVEARDCVHAIPLFRRSQATYPSRGALLNLAQCEADIGRVASAWQHFRELLGQLTPGDSRFPITQQRIAELEPRVPKLVVEVAEGVPVAELLLDQAPLPQASIGGELPVDPGNHTVVARWSDGRQTDVRVFIAERARKVVRLEPPPATGAPPPPATAVSTTPQLASPPPHDASGSPSSVRRSLAFAIGGVGAAALGGSLITGGLALGTKGELEEECPTPSQCTEHGISLSSRGQTLTTTSTVLGAIGLAGIGAGLVLLLTTPEQGTSVALAPAVLPGGGGALLRSRF
;
A
#
# COMPACT_ATOMS: atom_id res chain seq x y z
N MET A 1 20.67 4.55 -60.67
CA MET A 1 20.65 5.74 -59.79
C MET A 1 19.70 5.62 -58.56
N ARG A 2 19.47 4.42 -57.98
CA ARG A 2 18.48 4.20 -56.87
C ARG A 2 19.05 3.53 -55.61
N LEU A 3 20.33 3.71 -55.28
CA LEU A 3 20.95 3.09 -54.09
C LEU A 3 21.57 4.07 -53.08
N ARG A 4 21.56 5.39 -53.36
CA ARG A 4 22.13 6.40 -52.45
C ARG A 4 21.15 6.97 -51.41
N ARG A 5 19.82 6.79 -51.59
CA ARG A 5 18.80 7.34 -50.66
C ARG A 5 18.62 6.53 -49.35
N ALA A 6 19.01 5.26 -49.32
CA ALA A 6 18.78 4.40 -48.15
C ALA A 6 19.79 4.58 -46.99
N ARG A 7 20.95 5.20 -47.25
CA ARG A 7 21.98 5.43 -46.21
C ARG A 7 21.70 6.67 -45.35
N GLY A 8 21.04 7.70 -45.88
CA GLY A 8 20.71 8.92 -45.13
C GLY A 8 19.63 8.74 -44.06
N VAL A 9 18.64 7.87 -44.32
CA VAL A 9 17.51 7.63 -43.39
C VAL A 9 17.94 6.88 -42.13
N ARG A 10 18.93 5.98 -42.23
CA ARG A 10 19.44 5.21 -41.08
C ARG A 10 20.28 6.05 -40.11
N VAL A 11 20.92 7.12 -40.60
CA VAL A 11 21.69 8.05 -39.76
C VAL A 11 20.77 9.03 -39.05
N ALA A 12 19.70 9.49 -39.72
CA ALA A 12 18.69 10.37 -39.12
C ALA A 12 17.88 9.69 -38.00
N CYS A 13 17.48 8.43 -38.15
CA CYS A 13 16.78 7.70 -37.07
C CYS A 13 17.66 7.44 -35.83
N ARG A 14 18.98 7.25 -35.99
CA ARG A 14 19.90 7.09 -34.85
C ARG A 14 20.14 8.40 -34.10
N ALA A 15 20.17 9.54 -34.80
CA ALA A 15 20.32 10.85 -34.17
C ALA A 15 19.07 11.28 -33.38
N ILE A 16 17.86 10.96 -33.88
CA ILE A 16 16.61 11.25 -33.17
C ILE A 16 16.44 10.37 -31.93
N MET A 17 16.89 9.11 -31.98
CA MET A 17 16.84 8.21 -30.81
C MET A 17 17.78 8.66 -29.67
N CYS A 18 18.96 9.22 -29.95
CA CYS A 18 19.81 9.81 -28.90
C CYS A 18 19.25 11.14 -28.34
N ALA A 19 18.59 11.96 -29.15
CA ALA A 19 18.03 13.24 -28.69
C ALA A 19 16.80 13.05 -27.76
N VAL A 20 16.02 11.99 -27.95
CA VAL A 20 14.90 11.64 -27.05
C VAL A 20 15.40 11.03 -25.73
N LEU A 21 16.53 10.33 -25.71
CA LEU A 21 17.13 9.84 -24.46
C LEU A 21 17.73 10.96 -23.58
N CYS A 22 18.17 12.08 -24.16
CA CYS A 22 18.72 13.21 -23.38
C CYS A 22 17.66 14.18 -22.82
N THR A 23 16.39 14.07 -23.23
CA THR A 23 15.28 14.88 -22.66
C THR A 23 14.53 14.17 -21.54
N MET A 24 14.84 12.89 -21.30
CA MET A 24 14.42 12.11 -20.14
C MET A 24 15.44 12.15 -19.00
N SER A 25 16.26 13.20 -18.93
CA SER A 25 16.89 13.61 -17.68
C SER A 25 15.79 14.14 -16.76
N HIS A 26 14.98 13.23 -16.21
CA HIS A 26 14.25 13.52 -14.99
C HIS A 26 15.27 14.14 -14.04
N VAL A 27 14.94 15.32 -13.51
CA VAL A 27 15.59 15.81 -12.30
C VAL A 27 15.41 14.68 -11.30
N ALA A 28 16.45 13.86 -11.14
CA ALA A 28 16.57 13.00 -10.00
C ALA A 28 16.69 13.98 -8.84
N SER A 29 15.55 14.37 -8.25
CA SER A 29 15.55 15.02 -6.96
C SER A 29 16.27 14.06 -6.05
N ALA A 30 17.55 14.34 -5.80
CA ALA A 30 18.32 13.63 -4.83
C ALA A 30 17.54 13.78 -3.52
N GLN A 31 16.94 12.68 -3.05
CA GLN A 31 16.31 12.67 -1.74
C GLN A 31 17.33 13.19 -0.76
N SER A 32 16.98 14.22 0.00
CA SER A 32 17.90 14.82 0.95
C SER A 32 18.38 13.72 1.90
N ASN A 33 19.68 13.66 2.15
CA ASN A 33 20.20 12.76 3.19
C ASN A 33 19.93 13.29 4.61
N ASP A 34 19.46 14.53 4.75
CA ASP A 34 19.06 15.10 6.04
C ASP A 34 17.80 14.38 6.58
N PRO A 35 17.89 13.69 7.74
CA PRO A 35 16.74 13.04 8.37
C PRO A 35 15.55 13.98 8.59
N LYS A 36 15.79 15.25 8.92
CA LYS A 36 14.71 16.22 9.17
C LYS A 36 13.93 16.52 7.89
N VAL A 37 14.62 16.71 6.76
CA VAL A 37 13.98 16.95 5.46
C VAL A 37 13.17 15.73 5.04
N ARG A 38 13.74 14.51 5.14
CA ARG A 38 13.01 13.27 4.82
C ARG A 38 11.77 13.08 5.70
N ALA A 39 11.88 13.37 6.99
CA ALA A 39 10.75 13.30 7.90
C ALA A 39 9.65 14.31 7.56
N GLN A 40 10.03 15.52 7.13
CA GLN A 40 9.10 16.56 6.69
C GLN A 40 8.35 16.15 5.41
N GLU A 41 9.06 15.60 4.43
CA GLU A 41 8.43 15.07 3.20
C GLU A 41 7.40 13.97 3.52
N LEU A 42 7.74 13.03 4.41
CA LEU A 42 6.82 11.99 4.88
C LEU A 42 5.62 12.58 5.63
N PHE A 43 5.84 13.61 6.45
CA PHE A 43 4.77 14.30 7.17
C PHE A 43 3.81 15.01 6.21
N GLU A 44 4.32 15.69 5.18
CA GLU A 44 3.52 16.37 4.17
C GLU A 44 2.70 15.39 3.33
N GLN A 45 3.30 14.25 2.92
CA GLN A 45 2.57 13.16 2.27
C GLN A 45 1.46 12.61 3.17
N GLY A 46 1.75 12.45 4.48
CA GLY A 46 0.75 12.02 5.45
C GLY A 46 -0.42 12.99 5.55
N ARG A 47 -0.17 14.31 5.59
CA ARG A 47 -1.22 15.32 5.60
C ARG A 47 -2.05 15.32 4.33
N ALA A 48 -1.44 15.18 3.16
CA ALA A 48 -2.16 15.08 1.89
C ALA A 48 -3.10 13.86 1.88
N ALA A 49 -2.68 12.73 2.48
CA ALA A 49 -3.54 11.57 2.66
C ALA A 49 -4.71 11.84 3.64
N VAL A 50 -4.47 12.57 4.74
CA VAL A 50 -5.54 13.01 5.66
C VAL A 50 -6.54 13.94 4.98
N GLU A 51 -6.08 14.88 4.15
CA GLU A 51 -6.96 15.76 3.35
C GLU A 51 -7.85 14.96 2.40
N ALA A 52 -7.32 13.86 1.86
CA ALA A 52 -8.07 12.88 1.07
C ALA A 52 -8.93 11.92 1.92
N ARG A 53 -8.98 12.09 3.25
CA ARG A 53 -9.65 11.21 4.23
C ARG A 53 -9.13 9.77 4.23
N ASP A 54 -7.90 9.54 3.78
CA ASP A 54 -7.25 8.23 3.75
C ASP A 54 -6.29 8.07 4.93
N CYS A 55 -6.87 7.85 6.11
CA CYS A 55 -6.10 7.58 7.33
C CYS A 55 -5.29 6.27 7.23
N VAL A 56 -5.74 5.30 6.44
CA VAL A 56 -5.04 4.02 6.27
C VAL A 56 -3.69 4.23 5.59
N HIS A 57 -3.62 5.10 4.58
CA HIS A 57 -2.38 5.48 3.93
C HIS A 57 -1.55 6.49 4.75
N ALA A 58 -2.20 7.40 5.50
CA ALA A 58 -1.51 8.41 6.30
C ALA A 58 -0.71 7.83 7.47
N ILE A 59 -1.24 6.82 8.17
CA ILE A 59 -0.60 6.20 9.35
C ILE A 59 0.85 5.75 9.11
N PRO A 60 1.17 4.92 8.10
CA PRO A 60 2.55 4.51 7.87
C PRO A 60 3.48 5.68 7.50
N LEU A 61 2.96 6.75 6.88
CA LEU A 61 3.73 7.95 6.57
C LEU A 61 4.09 8.73 7.84
N PHE A 62 3.12 8.99 8.71
CA PHE A 62 3.37 9.66 9.98
C PHE A 62 4.25 8.83 10.91
N ARG A 63 4.06 7.50 10.96
CA ARG A 63 4.93 6.61 11.74
C ARG A 63 6.38 6.67 11.27
N ARG A 64 6.61 6.62 9.96
CA ARG A 64 7.97 6.76 9.39
C ARG A 64 8.55 8.15 9.62
N SER A 65 7.75 9.20 9.51
CA SER A 65 8.14 10.58 9.82
C SER A 65 8.60 10.68 11.28
N GLN A 66 7.77 10.24 12.22
CA GLN A 66 8.04 10.23 13.66
C GLN A 66 9.29 9.41 14.01
N ALA A 67 9.47 8.24 13.40
CA ALA A 67 10.65 7.41 13.60
C ALA A 67 11.93 8.01 13.00
N THR A 68 11.80 8.82 11.94
CA THR A 68 12.95 9.45 11.27
C THR A 68 13.40 10.72 12.00
N TYR A 69 12.46 11.58 12.37
CA TYR A 69 12.71 12.80 13.14
C TYR A 69 11.46 13.10 14.00
N PRO A 70 11.47 12.78 15.30
CA PRO A 70 10.30 12.93 16.16
C PRO A 70 9.77 14.37 16.21
N SER A 71 8.45 14.53 16.07
CA SER A 71 7.80 15.82 16.21
C SER A 71 6.39 15.70 16.79
N ARG A 72 5.99 16.69 17.59
CA ARG A 72 4.63 16.77 18.16
C ARG A 72 3.53 16.79 17.07
N GLY A 73 3.85 17.35 15.90
CA GLY A 73 2.92 17.40 14.76
C GLY A 73 2.68 16.02 14.14
N ALA A 74 3.74 15.25 13.86
CA ALA A 74 3.62 13.90 13.32
C ALA A 74 2.90 12.96 14.31
N LEU A 75 3.26 13.02 15.59
CA LEU A 75 2.63 12.21 16.63
C LEU A 75 1.14 12.52 16.81
N LEU A 76 0.75 13.81 16.78
CA LEU A 76 -0.66 14.21 16.85
C LEU A 76 -1.48 13.66 15.67
N ASN A 77 -0.96 13.80 14.45
CA ASN A 77 -1.66 13.32 13.26
C ASN A 77 -1.74 11.80 13.21
N LEU A 78 -0.69 11.09 13.65
CA LEU A 78 -0.69 9.64 13.80
C LEU A 78 -1.81 9.18 14.74
N ALA A 79 -1.86 9.75 15.95
CA ALA A 79 -2.86 9.40 16.96
C ALA A 79 -4.29 9.68 16.49
N GLN A 80 -4.52 10.81 15.80
CA GLN A 80 -5.82 11.16 15.25
C GLN A 80 -6.27 10.16 14.16
N CYS A 81 -5.38 9.84 13.20
CA CYS A 81 -5.69 8.88 12.15
C CYS A 81 -6.00 7.49 12.72
N GLU A 82 -5.25 7.05 13.73
CA GLU A 82 -5.49 5.79 14.42
C GLU A 82 -6.87 5.77 15.11
N ALA A 83 -7.25 6.87 15.77
CA ALA A 83 -8.57 6.98 16.39
C ALA A 83 -9.70 6.91 15.33
N ASP A 84 -9.52 7.59 14.20
CA ASP A 84 -10.50 7.68 13.12
C ASP A 84 -10.76 6.32 12.45
N ILE A 85 -9.77 5.43 12.41
CA ILE A 85 -9.91 4.06 11.87
C ILE A 85 -10.23 3.01 12.93
N GLY A 86 -10.48 3.41 14.18
CA GLY A 86 -10.84 2.51 15.26
C GLY A 86 -9.67 1.77 15.92
N ARG A 87 -8.42 2.20 15.70
CA ARG A 87 -7.24 1.74 16.47
C ARG A 87 -7.16 2.49 17.80
N VAL A 88 -8.13 2.20 18.66
CA VAL A 88 -8.40 2.92 19.91
C VAL A 88 -7.23 2.89 20.89
N ALA A 89 -6.57 1.74 21.07
CA ALA A 89 -5.47 1.60 22.02
C ALA A 89 -4.21 2.28 21.50
N SER A 90 -3.88 2.10 20.22
CA SER A 90 -2.75 2.78 19.57
C SER A 90 -2.90 4.30 19.68
N ALA A 91 -4.07 4.82 19.33
CA ALA A 91 -4.37 6.24 19.44
C ALA A 91 -4.24 6.75 20.88
N TRP A 92 -4.83 6.05 21.85
CA TRP A 92 -4.76 6.42 23.26
C TRP A 92 -3.31 6.46 23.77
N GLN A 93 -2.47 5.50 23.39
CA GLN A 93 -1.05 5.48 23.74
C GLN A 93 -0.30 6.67 23.14
N HIS A 94 -0.46 6.94 21.84
CA HIS A 94 0.23 8.05 21.19
C HIS A 94 -0.26 9.43 21.66
N PHE A 95 -1.55 9.59 22.01
CA PHE A 95 -2.02 10.83 22.64
C PHE A 95 -1.42 11.01 24.04
N ARG A 96 -1.26 9.95 24.84
CA ARG A 96 -0.58 10.03 26.15
C ARG A 96 0.89 10.38 26.00
N GLU A 97 1.57 9.80 25.01
CA GLU A 97 2.95 10.16 24.68
C GLU A 97 3.04 11.65 24.30
N LEU A 98 2.13 12.12 23.44
CA LEU A 98 2.06 13.51 23.04
C LEU A 98 1.82 14.42 24.26
N LEU A 99 0.87 14.09 25.13
CA LEU A 99 0.56 14.88 26.32
C LEU A 99 1.80 15.07 27.21
N GLY A 100 2.62 14.03 27.36
CA GLY A 100 3.89 14.11 28.10
C GLY A 100 4.94 15.05 27.49
N GLN A 101 4.79 15.43 26.21
CA GLN A 101 5.67 16.37 25.49
C GLN A 101 5.11 17.80 25.43
N LEU A 102 3.87 18.02 25.88
CA LEU A 102 3.19 19.32 25.81
C LEU A 102 3.32 20.06 27.14
N THR A 103 3.58 21.37 27.08
CA THR A 103 3.47 22.25 28.25
C THR A 103 2.02 22.71 28.42
N PRO A 104 1.59 23.11 29.64
CA PRO A 104 0.23 23.60 29.85
C PRO A 104 -0.18 24.81 29.00
N GLY A 105 0.79 25.60 28.51
CA GLY A 105 0.54 26.74 27.60
C GLY A 105 0.44 26.36 26.12
N ASP A 106 0.68 25.09 25.75
CA ASP A 106 0.52 24.62 24.37
C ASP A 106 -0.97 24.45 24.06
N SER A 107 -1.44 25.06 22.96
CA SER A 107 -2.85 25.00 22.57
C SER A 107 -3.37 23.57 22.31
N ARG A 108 -2.48 22.61 22.06
CA ARG A 108 -2.82 21.19 21.88
C ARG A 108 -3.03 20.45 23.19
N PHE A 109 -2.60 21.00 24.33
CA PHE A 109 -2.69 20.33 25.63
C PHE A 109 -4.12 19.94 26.00
N PRO A 110 -5.11 20.88 26.05
CA PRO A 110 -6.48 20.53 26.43
C PRO A 110 -7.14 19.57 25.43
N ILE A 111 -6.85 19.71 24.14
CA ILE A 111 -7.40 18.85 23.09
C ILE A 111 -6.85 17.42 23.23
N THR A 112 -5.55 17.27 23.45
CA THR A 112 -4.90 15.97 23.68
C THR A 112 -5.45 15.31 24.94
N GLN A 113 -5.62 16.07 26.02
CA GLN A 113 -6.18 15.56 27.27
C GLN A 113 -7.62 15.06 27.09
N GLN A 114 -8.45 15.83 26.38
CA GLN A 114 -9.81 15.44 26.06
C GLN A 114 -9.85 14.14 25.23
N ARG A 115 -9.00 14.01 24.19
CA ARG A 115 -8.92 12.79 23.38
C ARG A 115 -8.54 11.56 24.19
N ILE A 116 -7.61 11.70 25.13
CA ILE A 116 -7.25 10.60 26.04
C ILE A 116 -8.47 10.17 26.87
N ALA A 117 -9.19 11.12 27.46
CA ALA A 117 -10.36 10.83 28.29
C ALA A 117 -11.51 10.19 27.49
N GLU A 118 -11.70 10.59 26.23
CA GLU A 118 -12.69 9.99 25.32
C GLU A 118 -12.34 8.54 24.93
N LEU A 119 -11.05 8.26 24.71
CA LEU A 119 -10.58 6.95 24.26
C LEU A 119 -10.35 5.97 25.41
N GLU A 120 -9.95 6.43 26.59
CA GLU A 120 -9.61 5.59 27.74
C GLU A 120 -10.66 4.51 28.08
N PRO A 121 -11.96 4.83 28.24
CA PRO A 121 -12.97 3.81 28.54
C PRO A 121 -13.24 2.84 27.37
N ARG A 122 -12.74 3.16 26.18
CA ARG A 122 -12.90 2.38 24.95
C ARG A 122 -11.77 1.36 24.77
N VAL A 123 -10.60 1.59 25.37
CA VAL A 123 -9.40 0.75 25.21
C VAL A 123 -9.64 -0.66 25.76
N PRO A 124 -9.63 -1.70 24.90
CA PRO A 124 -9.63 -3.08 25.35
C PRO A 124 -8.37 -3.44 26.14
N LYS A 125 -8.50 -4.41 27.05
CA LYS A 125 -7.40 -4.94 27.87
C LYS A 125 -7.23 -6.43 27.61
N LEU A 126 -6.03 -6.83 27.19
CA LEU A 126 -5.60 -8.21 27.09
C LEU A 126 -4.73 -8.56 28.29
N VAL A 127 -5.04 -9.66 28.98
CA VAL A 127 -4.17 -10.24 30.00
C VAL A 127 -3.65 -11.55 29.45
N VAL A 128 -2.33 -11.69 29.36
CA VAL A 128 -1.68 -12.92 28.96
C VAL A 128 -1.16 -13.64 30.19
N GLU A 129 -1.69 -14.82 30.46
CA GLU A 129 -1.26 -15.70 31.53
C GLU A 129 -0.49 -16.88 30.94
N VAL A 130 0.53 -17.33 31.65
CA VAL A 130 1.41 -18.42 31.23
C VAL A 130 1.34 -19.49 32.30
N ALA A 131 1.08 -20.74 31.91
CA ALA A 131 1.03 -21.84 32.86
C ALA A 131 2.40 -22.12 33.48
N GLU A 132 2.38 -22.56 34.74
CA GLU A 132 3.58 -22.94 35.48
C GLU A 132 4.21 -24.21 34.90
N GLY A 133 5.53 -24.34 35.09
CA GLY A 133 6.29 -25.54 34.71
C GLY A 133 7.41 -25.25 33.73
N VAL A 134 7.08 -24.90 32.48
CA VAL A 134 8.09 -24.62 31.45
C VAL A 134 8.19 -23.11 31.21
N PRO A 135 9.38 -22.49 31.32
CA PRO A 135 9.55 -21.08 31.02
C PRO A 135 9.24 -20.74 29.55
N VAL A 136 8.61 -19.57 29.33
CA VAL A 136 8.47 -18.99 27.99
C VAL A 136 9.78 -18.32 27.60
N ALA A 137 10.40 -18.79 26.50
CA ALA A 137 11.59 -18.18 25.94
C ALA A 137 11.27 -16.90 25.16
N GLU A 138 10.17 -16.90 24.41
CA GLU A 138 9.75 -15.75 23.62
C GLU A 138 8.22 -15.67 23.60
N LEU A 139 7.70 -14.47 23.83
CA LEU A 139 6.27 -14.17 23.75
C LEU A 139 6.09 -13.10 22.67
N LEU A 140 5.17 -13.33 21.74
CA LEU A 140 4.84 -12.38 20.67
C LEU A 140 3.34 -12.07 20.72
N LEU A 141 2.99 -10.80 20.49
CA LEU A 141 1.64 -10.36 20.17
C LEU A 141 1.67 -9.74 18.77
N ASP A 142 0.87 -10.29 17.85
CA ASP A 142 0.82 -9.83 16.46
C ASP A 142 2.20 -9.72 15.80
N GLN A 143 3.06 -10.72 16.08
CA GLN A 143 4.47 -10.79 15.66
C GLN A 143 5.44 -9.80 16.34
N ALA A 144 4.96 -8.92 17.22
CA ALA A 144 5.81 -8.03 18.01
C ALA A 144 6.22 -8.69 19.33
N PRO A 145 7.51 -8.61 19.73
CA PRO A 145 7.97 -9.13 21.02
C PRO A 145 7.24 -8.47 22.20
N LEU A 146 6.67 -9.30 23.07
CA LEU A 146 6.14 -8.89 24.36
C LEU A 146 7.18 -9.12 25.45
N PRO A 147 7.55 -8.09 26.23
CA PRO A 147 8.41 -8.26 27.39
C PRO A 147 7.79 -9.23 28.41
N GLN A 148 8.62 -10.07 29.04
CA GLN A 148 8.14 -10.97 30.10
C GLN A 148 7.48 -10.22 31.26
N ALA A 149 7.89 -8.98 31.53
CA ALA A 149 7.27 -8.11 32.54
C ALA A 149 5.80 -7.75 32.25
N SER A 150 5.32 -7.98 31.02
CA SER A 150 3.92 -7.76 30.64
C SER A 150 3.02 -8.97 30.93
N ILE A 151 3.58 -10.12 31.29
CA ILE A 151 2.80 -11.33 31.64
C ILE A 151 2.01 -11.06 32.93
N GLY A 152 0.73 -11.43 32.93
CA GLY A 152 -0.22 -11.17 34.02
C GLY A 152 -0.69 -9.70 34.15
N GLY A 153 -0.05 -8.77 33.43
CA GLY A 153 -0.45 -7.37 33.36
C GLY A 153 -1.60 -7.12 32.38
N GLU A 154 -2.29 -6.00 32.56
CA GLU A 154 -3.30 -5.53 31.60
C GLU A 154 -2.63 -4.78 30.44
N LEU A 155 -2.56 -5.44 29.28
CA LEU A 155 -2.02 -4.87 28.07
C LEU A 155 -3.13 -4.17 27.27
N PRO A 156 -3.05 -2.85 27.03
CA PRO A 156 -3.94 -2.18 26.10
C PRO A 156 -3.66 -2.68 24.67
N VAL A 157 -4.70 -3.12 23.97
CA VAL A 157 -4.61 -3.60 22.58
C VAL A 157 -5.75 -3.04 21.76
N ASP A 158 -5.56 -2.84 20.46
CA ASP A 158 -6.62 -2.35 19.59
C ASP A 158 -7.80 -3.34 19.52
N PRO A 159 -9.02 -2.92 19.20
CA PRO A 159 -10.10 -3.85 18.91
C PRO A 159 -9.80 -4.68 17.65
N GLY A 160 -10.12 -5.97 17.68
CA GLY A 160 -9.98 -6.84 16.51
C GLY A 160 -9.43 -8.24 16.83
N ASN A 161 -8.90 -8.88 15.80
CA ASN A 161 -8.25 -10.18 15.93
C ASN A 161 -6.78 -9.99 16.27
N HIS A 162 -6.35 -10.65 17.35
CA HIS A 162 -4.97 -10.72 17.79
C HIS A 162 -4.46 -12.15 17.78
N THR A 163 -3.17 -12.30 17.52
CA THR A 163 -2.47 -13.59 17.66
C THR A 163 -1.41 -13.49 18.74
N VAL A 164 -1.55 -14.32 19.77
CA VAL A 164 -0.57 -14.47 20.85
C VAL A 164 0.22 -15.74 20.59
N VAL A 165 1.55 -15.63 20.49
CA VAL A 165 2.46 -16.76 20.24
C VAL A 165 3.40 -16.89 21.42
N ALA A 166 3.41 -18.05 22.07
CA ALA A 166 4.41 -18.41 23.09
C ALA A 166 5.34 -19.48 22.53
N ARG A 167 6.64 -19.21 22.54
CA ARG A 167 7.71 -20.19 22.32
C ARG A 167 8.31 -20.54 23.67
N TRP A 168 8.25 -21.81 24.02
CA TRP A 168 8.73 -22.36 25.28
C TRP A 168 10.24 -22.64 25.20
N SER A 169 10.92 -22.66 26.34
CA SER A 169 12.37 -22.87 26.42
C SER A 169 12.84 -24.24 25.92
N ASP A 170 11.93 -25.20 25.82
CA ASP A 170 12.19 -26.53 25.25
C ASP A 170 11.89 -26.64 23.74
N GLY A 171 11.61 -25.52 23.09
CA GLY A 171 11.37 -25.42 21.64
C GLY A 171 9.92 -25.68 21.21
N ARG A 172 9.00 -25.98 22.14
CA ARG A 172 7.57 -26.06 21.81
C ARG A 172 7.00 -24.67 21.52
N GLN A 173 5.93 -24.61 20.73
CA GLN A 173 5.23 -23.36 20.41
C GLN A 173 3.71 -23.51 20.57
N THR A 174 3.05 -22.48 21.09
CA THR A 174 1.60 -22.36 21.21
C THR A 174 1.13 -21.07 20.55
N ASP A 175 0.15 -21.17 19.65
CA ASP A 175 -0.44 -20.02 18.96
C ASP A 175 -1.93 -19.92 19.32
N VAL A 176 -2.34 -18.77 19.85
CA VAL A 176 -3.75 -18.50 20.20
C VAL A 176 -4.24 -17.29 19.42
N ARG A 177 -5.32 -17.47 18.66
CA ARG A 177 -6.06 -16.37 18.02
C ARG A 177 -7.22 -15.97 18.90
N VAL A 178 -7.35 -14.68 19.15
CA VAL A 178 -8.40 -14.13 20.01
C VAL A 178 -9.01 -12.89 19.36
N PHE A 179 -10.33 -12.82 19.36
CA PHE A 179 -11.04 -11.59 19.02
C PHE A 179 -11.30 -10.80 20.30
N ILE A 180 -10.96 -9.51 20.28
CA ILE A 180 -11.11 -8.60 21.41
C ILE A 180 -11.96 -7.41 20.93
N ALA A 181 -13.13 -7.24 21.54
CA ALA A 181 -14.02 -6.13 21.22
C ALA A 181 -13.59 -4.84 21.95
N GLU A 182 -14.06 -3.68 21.47
CA GLU A 182 -13.93 -2.41 22.20
C GLU A 182 -14.46 -2.56 23.64
N ARG A 183 -13.79 -1.93 24.62
CA ARG A 183 -14.12 -2.01 26.07
C ARG A 183 -13.97 -3.38 26.71
N ALA A 184 -13.57 -4.41 25.96
CA ALA A 184 -13.48 -5.75 26.50
C ALA A 184 -12.23 -5.94 27.37
N ARG A 185 -12.37 -6.74 28.42
CA ARG A 185 -11.25 -7.33 29.15
C ARG A 185 -11.19 -8.81 28.80
N LYS A 186 -10.07 -9.27 28.23
CA LYS A 186 -9.90 -10.66 27.79
C LYS A 186 -8.65 -11.26 28.42
N VAL A 187 -8.82 -12.43 29.02
CA VAL A 187 -7.70 -13.23 29.55
C VAL A 187 -7.41 -14.36 28.57
N VAL A 188 -6.14 -14.52 28.22
CA VAL A 188 -5.62 -15.62 27.38
C VAL A 188 -4.59 -16.37 28.20
N ARG A 189 -4.87 -17.64 28.47
CA ARG A 189 -3.95 -18.54 29.15
C ARG A 189 -3.20 -19.38 28.12
N LEU A 190 -1.87 -19.32 28.17
CA LEU A 190 -0.97 -20.05 27.29
C LEU A 190 -0.40 -21.25 28.04
N GLU A 191 -0.50 -22.42 27.42
CA GLU A 191 0.00 -23.68 27.96
C GLU A 191 0.96 -24.32 26.94
N PRO A 192 2.04 -24.95 27.41
CA PRO A 192 2.91 -25.69 26.52
C PRO A 192 2.19 -26.92 25.99
N PRO A 193 2.22 -27.18 24.66
CA PRO A 193 1.55 -28.35 24.10
C PRO A 193 2.17 -29.61 24.71
N PRO A 194 1.40 -30.68 24.98
CA PRO A 194 1.91 -31.86 25.68
C PRO A 194 3.22 -32.35 25.06
N ALA A 195 4.22 -32.67 25.90
CA ALA A 195 5.48 -33.21 25.44
C ALA A 195 5.21 -34.59 24.83
N THR A 196 5.04 -34.65 23.52
CA THR A 196 4.80 -35.91 22.84
C THR A 196 6.05 -36.77 22.97
N GLY A 197 6.01 -37.76 23.85
CA GLY A 197 6.78 -38.98 23.64
C GLY A 197 6.24 -39.62 22.35
N ALA A 198 7.12 -39.77 21.37
CA ALA A 198 6.89 -40.36 20.05
C ALA A 198 5.89 -39.61 19.14
N PRO A 199 6.19 -39.49 17.83
CA PRO A 199 5.16 -39.15 16.86
C PRO A 199 3.99 -40.12 17.04
N PRO A 200 2.72 -39.68 16.94
CA PRO A 200 1.63 -40.64 16.83
C PRO A 200 1.97 -41.62 15.71
N PRO A 201 1.82 -42.95 15.90
CA PRO A 201 1.96 -43.88 14.78
C PRO A 201 1.05 -43.36 13.67
N PRO A 202 1.50 -43.34 12.39
CA PRO A 202 0.67 -42.88 11.31
C PRO A 202 -0.66 -43.58 11.45
N ALA A 203 -1.71 -42.81 11.72
CA ALA A 203 -3.05 -43.33 11.68
C ALA A 203 -3.16 -43.97 10.32
N THR A 204 -3.36 -45.29 10.31
CA THR A 204 -3.69 -46.04 9.12
C THR A 204 -4.95 -45.41 8.60
N ALA A 205 -4.80 -44.44 7.70
CA ALA A 205 -5.88 -43.88 6.94
C ALA A 205 -6.35 -45.04 6.09
N VAL A 206 -7.39 -45.71 6.59
CA VAL A 206 -8.20 -46.63 5.81
C VAL A 206 -8.71 -45.78 4.66
N SER A 207 -8.12 -45.95 3.48
CA SER A 207 -8.61 -45.43 2.22
C SER A 207 -10.00 -46.03 1.99
N THR A 208 -11.02 -45.37 2.53
CA THR A 208 -12.38 -45.49 2.03
C THR A 208 -12.61 -44.21 1.26
N THR A 209 -12.27 -44.25 -0.02
CA THR A 209 -12.58 -43.19 -0.98
C THR A 209 -14.10 -43.07 -1.08
N PRO A 210 -14.75 -41.97 -0.69
CA PRO A 210 -16.07 -41.65 -1.21
C PRO A 210 -15.84 -41.22 -2.64
N GLN A 211 -16.33 -42.02 -3.59
CA GLN A 211 -16.45 -41.66 -4.99
C GLN A 211 -17.37 -40.44 -5.10
N LEU A 212 -16.76 -39.24 -5.07
CA LEU A 212 -17.42 -38.01 -5.45
C LEU A 212 -17.30 -37.89 -6.97
N ALA A 213 -18.46 -37.80 -7.62
CA ALA A 213 -18.57 -37.60 -9.05
C ALA A 213 -17.68 -36.44 -9.52
N SER A 214 -16.87 -36.70 -10.56
CA SER A 214 -16.07 -35.70 -11.23
C SER A 214 -16.95 -34.52 -11.66
N PRO A 215 -16.64 -33.27 -11.24
CA PRO A 215 -17.29 -32.11 -11.82
C PRO A 215 -16.87 -32.00 -13.30
N PRO A 216 -17.77 -31.49 -14.18
CA PRO A 216 -17.47 -31.36 -15.60
C PRO A 216 -16.24 -30.44 -15.80
N PRO A 217 -15.44 -30.67 -16.85
CA PRO A 217 -14.30 -29.81 -17.14
C PRO A 217 -14.82 -28.42 -17.50
N HIS A 218 -14.64 -27.46 -16.60
CA HIS A 218 -14.69 -26.06 -16.97
C HIS A 218 -13.46 -25.78 -17.85
N ASP A 219 -13.73 -25.53 -19.13
CA ASP A 219 -12.79 -25.00 -20.11
C ASP A 219 -12.28 -23.61 -19.67
N ALA A 220 -11.33 -23.58 -18.74
CA ALA A 220 -10.51 -22.40 -18.48
C ALA A 220 -9.28 -22.44 -19.39
N SER A 221 -9.51 -22.43 -20.71
CA SER A 221 -8.45 -22.11 -21.68
C SER A 221 -8.41 -20.62 -21.96
N GLY A 222 -8.22 -19.82 -20.90
CA GLY A 222 -7.75 -18.44 -21.03
C GLY A 222 -6.24 -18.46 -21.23
N SER A 223 -5.76 -18.21 -22.44
CA SER A 223 -4.33 -18.13 -22.71
C SER A 223 -3.68 -17.04 -21.83
N PRO A 224 -2.43 -17.23 -21.35
CA PRO A 224 -1.70 -16.20 -20.61
C PRO A 224 -1.46 -14.91 -21.43
N SER A 225 -1.75 -14.92 -22.74
CA SER A 225 -1.74 -13.74 -23.61
C SER A 225 -3.01 -12.88 -23.52
N SER A 226 -4.18 -13.47 -23.20
CA SER A 226 -5.44 -12.71 -23.14
C SER A 226 -5.54 -11.84 -21.89
N VAL A 227 -5.06 -12.32 -20.74
CA VAL A 227 -5.07 -11.58 -19.45
C VAL A 227 -4.10 -10.40 -19.48
N ARG A 228 -2.95 -10.53 -20.15
CA ARG A 228 -2.01 -9.41 -20.35
C ARG A 228 -2.54 -8.35 -21.30
N ARG A 229 -3.33 -8.73 -22.31
CA ARG A 229 -3.93 -7.78 -23.27
C ARG A 229 -5.05 -6.97 -22.63
N SER A 230 -5.93 -7.60 -21.84
CA SER A 230 -6.95 -6.88 -21.07
C SER A 230 -6.35 -6.01 -19.97
N LEU A 231 -5.27 -6.45 -19.32
CA LEU A 231 -4.51 -5.62 -18.37
C LEU A 231 -3.84 -4.41 -19.04
N ALA A 232 -3.34 -4.56 -20.28
CA ALA A 232 -2.77 -3.45 -21.05
C ALA A 232 -3.82 -2.39 -21.44
N PHE A 233 -5.03 -2.80 -21.83
CA PHE A 233 -6.13 -1.87 -22.10
C PHE A 233 -6.66 -1.19 -20.83
N ALA A 234 -6.71 -1.92 -19.69
CA ALA A 234 -7.11 -1.34 -18.42
C ALA A 234 -6.11 -0.27 -17.94
N ILE A 235 -4.81 -0.56 -17.98
CA ILE A 235 -3.75 0.38 -17.56
C ILE A 235 -3.65 1.57 -18.54
N GLY A 236 -3.74 1.31 -19.85
CA GLY A 236 -3.73 2.36 -20.88
C GLY A 236 -4.96 3.27 -20.83
N GLY A 237 -6.15 2.72 -20.56
CA GLY A 237 -7.40 3.48 -20.44
C GLY A 237 -7.41 4.43 -19.25
N VAL A 238 -6.91 3.99 -18.09
CA VAL A 238 -6.78 4.84 -16.89
C VAL A 238 -5.79 5.99 -17.14
N GLY A 239 -4.68 5.73 -17.84
CA GLY A 239 -3.72 6.77 -18.23
C GLY A 239 -4.30 7.84 -19.17
N ALA A 240 -5.12 7.44 -20.15
CA ALA A 240 -5.78 8.37 -21.07
C ALA A 240 -6.84 9.24 -20.37
N ALA A 241 -7.61 8.67 -19.43
CA ALA A 241 -8.58 9.41 -18.63
C ALA A 241 -7.90 10.44 -17.71
N ALA A 242 -6.77 10.08 -17.08
CA ALA A 242 -5.98 11.00 -16.27
C ALA A 242 -5.40 12.17 -17.09
N LEU A 243 -4.95 11.90 -18.32
CA LEU A 243 -4.49 12.97 -19.23
C LEU A 243 -5.62 13.88 -19.72
N GLY A 244 -6.79 13.32 -20.01
CA GLY A 244 -7.99 14.12 -20.31
C GLY A 244 -8.35 15.08 -19.17
N GLY A 245 -8.31 14.60 -17.92
CA GLY A 245 -8.50 15.45 -16.74
C GLY A 245 -7.45 16.56 -16.62
N SER A 246 -6.18 16.26 -16.93
CA SER A 246 -5.10 17.25 -16.86
C SER A 246 -5.22 18.38 -17.91
N LEU A 247 -5.74 18.08 -19.11
CA LEU A 247 -5.94 19.09 -20.16
C LEU A 247 -7.07 20.07 -19.81
N ILE A 248 -8.15 19.59 -19.17
CA ILE A 248 -9.27 20.43 -18.74
C ILE A 248 -8.82 21.37 -17.61
N THR A 249 -8.14 20.84 -16.60
CA THR A 249 -7.66 21.63 -15.46
C THR A 249 -6.52 22.58 -15.84
N GLY A 250 -5.61 22.15 -16.72
CA GLY A 250 -4.54 23.01 -17.25
C GLY A 250 -5.06 24.17 -18.12
N GLY A 251 -6.15 23.94 -18.87
CA GLY A 251 -6.83 24.99 -19.63
C GLY A 251 -7.44 26.08 -18.73
N LEU A 252 -8.06 25.67 -17.61
CA LEU A 252 -8.61 26.62 -16.63
C LEU A 252 -7.51 27.39 -15.87
N ALA A 253 -6.38 26.75 -15.59
CA ALA A 253 -5.23 27.39 -14.94
C ALA A 253 -4.61 28.52 -15.79
N LEU A 254 -4.61 28.37 -17.12
CA LEU A 254 -4.15 29.41 -18.04
C LEU A 254 -5.05 30.66 -18.02
N GLY A 255 -6.35 30.50 -17.78
CA GLY A 255 -7.29 31.61 -17.59
C GLY A 255 -7.03 32.39 -16.31
N THR A 256 -6.79 31.68 -15.19
CA THR A 256 -6.51 32.31 -13.89
C THR A 256 -5.18 33.07 -13.83
N LYS A 257 -4.26 32.79 -14.77
CA LYS A 257 -2.95 33.46 -14.82
C LYS A 257 -3.06 34.91 -15.35
N GLY A 258 -4.03 35.17 -16.25
CA GLY A 258 -4.31 36.53 -16.74
C GLY A 258 -4.92 37.41 -15.65
N GLU A 259 -5.86 36.87 -14.88
CA GLU A 259 -6.47 37.56 -13.73
C GLU A 259 -5.45 37.83 -12.61
N LEU A 260 -4.45 36.95 -12.43
CA LEU A 260 -3.40 37.13 -11.43
C LEU A 260 -2.41 38.27 -11.78
N GLU A 261 -2.16 38.51 -13.06
CA GLU A 261 -1.25 39.59 -13.53
C GLU A 261 -1.91 40.98 -13.48
N GLU A 262 -3.25 41.05 -13.63
CA GLU A 262 -4.01 42.30 -13.42
C GLU A 262 -4.12 42.66 -11.93
N GLU A 263 -4.39 41.69 -11.05
CA GLU A 263 -4.56 41.92 -9.61
C GLU A 263 -3.25 41.98 -8.80
N CYS A 264 -2.12 41.52 -9.35
CA CYS A 264 -0.79 41.55 -8.70
C CYS A 264 0.35 41.95 -9.68
N PRO A 265 0.49 43.24 -10.04
CA PRO A 265 1.55 43.69 -10.96
C PRO A 265 2.95 43.66 -10.34
N THR A 266 3.07 43.79 -9.01
CA THR A 266 4.34 43.71 -8.26
C THR A 266 4.16 43.01 -6.91
N PRO A 267 5.19 42.30 -6.39
CA PRO A 267 5.08 41.49 -5.15
C PRO A 267 4.71 42.27 -3.88
N SER A 268 4.88 43.59 -3.89
CA SER A 268 4.57 44.49 -2.78
C SER A 268 3.19 45.16 -2.88
N GLN A 269 2.44 44.93 -3.97
CA GLN A 269 1.14 45.56 -4.24
C GLN A 269 0.11 44.51 -4.67
N CYS A 270 -0.10 43.49 -3.83
CA CYS A 270 -1.18 42.52 -4.02
C CYS A 270 -2.38 42.88 -3.13
N THR A 271 -3.58 42.88 -3.70
CA THR A 271 -4.84 43.02 -2.96
C THR A 271 -5.21 41.72 -2.23
N GLU A 272 -6.07 41.80 -1.21
CA GLU A 272 -6.53 40.64 -0.41
C GLU A 272 -7.15 39.52 -1.28
N HIS A 273 -7.78 39.90 -2.39
CA HIS A 273 -8.35 38.97 -3.37
C HIS A 273 -7.25 38.20 -4.14
N GLY A 274 -6.16 38.87 -4.53
CA GLY A 274 -5.01 38.26 -5.21
C GLY A 274 -4.23 37.25 -4.35
N ILE A 275 -4.19 37.45 -3.03
CA ILE A 275 -3.59 36.49 -2.09
C ILE A 275 -4.40 35.17 -2.08
N SER A 276 -5.73 35.25 -2.15
CA SER A 276 -6.61 34.07 -2.19
C SER A 276 -6.52 33.30 -3.52
N LEU A 277 -6.26 34.01 -4.62
CA LEU A 277 -6.00 33.41 -5.94
C LEU A 277 -4.60 32.77 -6.02
N SER A 278 -3.60 33.33 -5.33
CA SER A 278 -2.25 32.75 -5.21
C SER A 278 -2.25 31.41 -4.48
N SER A 279 -3.00 31.26 -3.37
CA SER A 279 -3.13 29.98 -2.65
C SER A 279 -3.89 28.91 -3.46
N ARG A 280 -4.87 29.31 -4.29
CA ARG A 280 -5.54 28.42 -5.26
C ARG A 280 -4.62 28.05 -6.42
N GLY A 281 -3.81 28.98 -6.90
CA GLY A 281 -2.81 28.75 -7.94
C GLY A 281 -1.75 27.75 -7.52
N GLN A 282 -1.24 27.81 -6.28
CA GLN A 282 -0.25 26.85 -5.78
C GLN A 282 -0.78 25.41 -5.67
N THR A 283 -2.03 25.23 -5.25
CA THR A 283 -2.69 23.91 -5.17
C THR A 283 -3.05 23.34 -6.55
N LEU A 284 -3.45 24.19 -7.50
CA LEU A 284 -3.72 23.78 -8.90
C LEU A 284 -2.43 23.41 -9.66
N THR A 285 -1.32 24.10 -9.39
CA THR A 285 -0.04 23.87 -10.11
C THR A 285 0.65 22.58 -9.64
N THR A 286 0.62 22.26 -8.34
CA THR A 286 1.23 21.03 -7.81
C THR A 286 0.43 19.78 -8.18
N THR A 287 -0.91 19.82 -8.04
CA THR A 287 -1.76 18.67 -8.41
C THR A 287 -1.71 18.39 -9.91
N SER A 288 -1.69 19.41 -10.77
CA SER A 288 -1.64 19.22 -12.23
C SER A 288 -0.30 18.66 -12.72
N THR A 289 0.81 18.97 -12.02
CA THR A 289 2.15 18.46 -12.40
C THR A 289 2.28 16.97 -12.06
N VAL A 290 1.78 16.55 -10.89
CA VAL A 290 1.83 15.14 -10.46
C VAL A 290 0.92 14.27 -11.32
N LEU A 291 -0.32 14.71 -11.60
CA LEU A 291 -1.22 13.97 -12.49
C LEU A 291 -0.71 13.87 -13.93
N GLY A 292 -0.09 14.93 -14.46
CA GLY A 292 0.52 14.90 -15.79
C GLY A 292 1.69 13.92 -15.89
N ALA A 293 2.55 13.86 -14.87
CA ALA A 293 3.67 12.91 -14.81
C ALA A 293 3.20 11.45 -14.75
N ILE A 294 2.19 11.15 -13.94
CA ILE A 294 1.59 9.80 -13.84
C ILE A 294 0.92 9.41 -15.16
N GLY A 295 0.20 10.32 -15.81
CA GLY A 295 -0.45 10.09 -17.09
C GLY A 295 0.52 9.75 -18.22
N LEU A 296 1.62 10.51 -18.33
CA LEU A 296 2.67 10.25 -19.33
C LEU A 296 3.40 8.92 -19.09
N ALA A 297 3.71 8.59 -17.82
CA ALA A 297 4.32 7.31 -17.46
C ALA A 297 3.40 6.13 -17.80
N GLY A 298 2.09 6.26 -17.55
CA GLY A 298 1.09 5.25 -17.86
C GLY A 298 0.97 4.97 -19.36
N ILE A 299 0.95 6.02 -20.20
CA ILE A 299 0.96 5.85 -21.67
C ILE A 299 2.24 5.18 -22.13
N GLY A 300 3.40 5.61 -21.63
CA GLY A 300 4.70 5.03 -22.00
C GLY A 300 4.77 3.53 -21.69
N ALA A 301 4.40 3.13 -20.48
CA ALA A 301 4.38 1.72 -20.07
C ALA A 301 3.36 0.90 -20.88
N GLY A 302 2.17 1.45 -21.14
CA GLY A 302 1.13 0.82 -21.95
C GLY A 302 1.55 0.59 -23.41
N LEU A 303 2.20 1.58 -24.03
CA LEU A 303 2.70 1.48 -25.40
C LEU A 303 3.83 0.45 -25.52
N VAL A 304 4.75 0.42 -24.56
CA VAL A 304 5.83 -0.58 -24.51
C VAL A 304 5.26 -2.00 -24.35
N LEU A 305 4.26 -2.19 -23.48
CA LEU A 305 3.58 -3.47 -23.33
C LEU A 305 2.86 -3.90 -24.61
N LEU A 306 2.21 -2.96 -25.31
CA LEU A 306 1.54 -3.24 -26.59
C LEU A 306 2.55 -3.64 -27.67
N LEU A 307 3.65 -2.90 -27.81
CA LEU A 307 4.68 -3.13 -28.84
C LEU A 307 5.56 -4.37 -28.57
N THR A 308 5.68 -4.79 -27.32
CA THR A 308 6.44 -5.99 -26.94
C THR A 308 5.58 -7.25 -26.85
N THR A 309 4.27 -7.16 -27.15
CA THR A 309 3.45 -8.36 -27.26
C THR A 309 3.84 -9.16 -28.52
N PRO A 310 4.26 -10.43 -28.39
CA PRO A 310 4.53 -11.28 -29.55
C PRO A 310 3.23 -11.56 -30.31
N GLU A 311 3.23 -11.35 -31.62
CA GLU A 311 2.12 -11.76 -32.48
C GLU A 311 2.00 -13.29 -32.49
N GLN A 312 0.78 -13.81 -32.29
CA GLN A 312 0.54 -15.25 -32.30
C GLN A 312 0.67 -15.77 -33.74
N GLY A 313 1.66 -16.63 -33.98
CA GLY A 313 1.69 -17.46 -35.18
C GLY A 313 0.64 -18.57 -35.07
N THR A 314 -0.08 -18.82 -36.17
CA THR A 314 -1.05 -19.90 -36.29
C THR A 314 -0.42 -21.25 -35.90
N SER A 315 -1.00 -21.93 -34.92
CA SER A 315 -0.54 -23.27 -34.50
C SER A 315 -1.53 -24.32 -34.98
N VAL A 316 -1.00 -25.29 -35.74
CA VAL A 316 -1.72 -26.48 -36.20
C VAL A 316 -1.10 -27.69 -35.50
N ALA A 317 -1.93 -28.45 -34.79
CA ALA A 317 -1.51 -29.70 -34.14
C ALA A 317 -2.27 -30.89 -34.72
N LEU A 318 -1.54 -31.96 -35.04
CA LEU A 318 -2.07 -33.26 -35.45
C LEU A 318 -1.90 -34.24 -34.30
N ALA A 319 -3.00 -34.84 -33.85
CA ALA A 319 -2.97 -35.89 -32.82
C ALA A 319 -3.53 -37.21 -33.40
N PRO A 320 -2.86 -38.36 -33.20
CA PRO A 320 -3.40 -39.65 -33.58
C PRO A 320 -4.63 -39.97 -32.71
N ALA A 321 -5.67 -40.54 -33.32
CA ALA A 321 -6.91 -40.96 -32.67
C ALA A 321 -7.20 -42.42 -33.00
N VAL A 322 -7.52 -43.22 -31.99
CA VAL A 322 -7.89 -44.63 -32.18
C VAL A 322 -9.41 -44.72 -32.25
N LEU A 323 -9.94 -45.26 -33.34
CA LEU A 323 -11.38 -45.46 -33.56
C LEU A 323 -11.70 -46.96 -33.60
N PRO A 324 -12.93 -47.37 -33.25
CA PRO A 324 -13.34 -48.76 -33.37
C PRO A 324 -13.32 -49.17 -34.86
N GLY A 325 -12.30 -49.92 -35.27
CA GLY A 325 -12.08 -50.35 -36.65
C GLY A 325 -10.81 -49.80 -37.34
N GLY A 326 -10.01 -48.94 -36.68
CA GLY A 326 -8.72 -48.48 -37.21
C GLY A 326 -8.17 -47.20 -36.57
N GLY A 327 -7.01 -46.73 -37.04
CA GLY A 327 -6.41 -45.46 -36.61
C GLY A 327 -6.81 -44.28 -37.52
N GLY A 328 -7.05 -43.12 -36.92
CA GLY A 328 -7.24 -41.84 -37.61
C GLY A 328 -6.34 -40.75 -37.03
N ALA A 329 -6.42 -39.53 -37.55
CA ALA A 329 -5.75 -38.36 -36.98
C ALA A 329 -6.70 -37.17 -36.91
N LEU A 330 -6.66 -36.45 -35.81
CA LEU A 330 -7.44 -35.23 -35.59
C LEU A 330 -6.53 -34.02 -35.81
N LEU A 331 -6.93 -33.16 -36.76
CA LEU A 331 -6.31 -31.88 -37.01
C LEU A 331 -7.02 -30.82 -36.16
N ARG A 332 -6.29 -30.16 -35.26
CA ARG A 332 -6.77 -28.99 -34.53
C ARG A 332 -5.98 -27.78 -34.96
N SER A 333 -6.67 -26.82 -35.58
CA SER A 333 -6.14 -25.48 -35.87
C SER A 333 -6.78 -24.46 -34.92
N ARG A 334 -5.96 -23.61 -34.31
CA ARG A 334 -6.42 -22.36 -33.66
C ARG A 334 -6.02 -21.20 -34.56
N PHE A 335 -7.02 -20.52 -35.11
CA PHE A 335 -6.89 -19.28 -35.87
C PHE A 335 -6.98 -18.08 -34.94
#